data_AF-A0A5C4N1P3-F1
#
_entry.id   AF-A0A5C4N1P3-F1
#
_cell.length_a   1.000
_cell.length_b   1.000
_cell.length_c   1.000
_cell.angle_alpha   90.00
_cell.angle_beta   90.00
_cell.angle_gamma   90.00
#
_symmetry.space_group_name_H-M   'P 1'
#
loop_
_entity.id
_entity.type
_entity.pdbx_description
1 polymer ?
#
loop_
_entity_poly.entity_id
_entity_poly.type
_entity_poly.pdbx_seq_one_letter_code
_entity_poly.pdbx_strand_id
1 'polypeptide(L)'
;MAKGLPWVRVAPDSPYFVTDDGRPWHPIGQNDAITWPELQGLFRRKDLAAVDRHLDWLASHGVTCLRVMMEYAQGENRYLERPVGHFQPNMVRLWDDFIALCERHGLRLLLTPFDTFWMWIRWAKHPYNRANGGPCSARNRLLLCRGTLDAIKNRLTFAVERWGGSGAIFAWDLWNEMHPAQMGDASTSFGPVASELSDHVRLLEMRLYGRAHPQTVSLFGPVLQSHPDVADTIFRHPTLDFASTHLYADGTIDHPRNSVDPALAVGELVREALGHAPADRPYFDSEHGPIHTFKDRKRTLPEVFDDEYFRHIQWAHLASGGAGGGMRWPNRSPHILTPGMRRSQQSLAAFMPLVDWADFRRTNRNHELRVLSPSFRGFACADGRQAVLWFLRVDRLVNRSRMVDPDAPALSVVAELPGMDEGRYSVTAWSTRDARIEAEWEATSRDGLLKLETPPTVTDVALAVRPAT
;
A
#
# COMPACT_ATOMS: atom_id res chain seq x y z
N MET A 1 -13.09 27.69 -13.75
CA MET A 1 -11.99 26.74 -13.50
C MET A 1 -12.60 25.37 -13.26
N ALA A 2 -12.12 24.33 -13.93
CA ALA A 2 -12.54 22.97 -13.56
C ALA A 2 -12.17 22.76 -12.09
N LYS A 3 -13.10 22.24 -11.28
CA LYS A 3 -12.84 21.98 -9.87
C LYS A 3 -11.76 20.89 -9.82
N GLY A 4 -10.61 21.17 -9.19
CA GLY A 4 -9.52 20.20 -9.05
C GLY A 4 -9.99 18.94 -8.31
N LEU A 5 -9.20 17.86 -8.40
CA LEU A 5 -9.53 16.61 -7.72
C LEU A 5 -9.71 16.87 -6.21
N PRO A 6 -10.79 16.40 -5.55
CA PRO A 6 -10.98 16.58 -4.10
C PRO A 6 -9.79 16.04 -3.33
N TRP A 7 -9.38 16.61 -2.20
CA TRP A 7 -8.31 15.99 -1.41
C TRP A 7 -8.81 14.74 -0.70
N VAL A 8 -7.88 13.91 -0.24
CA VAL A 8 -8.15 12.75 0.60
C VAL A 8 -7.71 13.09 2.03
N ARG A 9 -8.50 12.64 2.99
CA ARG A 9 -8.21 12.74 4.42
C ARG A 9 -8.52 11.41 5.10
N VAL A 10 -8.00 11.24 6.31
CA VAL A 10 -8.43 10.15 7.20
C VAL A 10 -9.92 10.35 7.53
N ALA A 11 -10.68 9.26 7.51
CA ALA A 11 -12.08 9.31 7.90
C ALA A 11 -12.18 9.64 9.40
N PRO A 12 -13.15 10.46 9.85
CA PRO A 12 -13.20 10.90 11.25
C PRO A 12 -13.49 9.77 12.24
N ASP A 13 -14.30 8.81 11.79
CA ASP A 13 -14.93 7.79 12.63
C ASP A 13 -14.61 6.37 12.17
N SER A 14 -13.74 6.24 11.17
CA SER A 14 -13.31 4.95 10.66
C SER A 14 -11.82 4.98 10.27
N PRO A 15 -11.14 3.84 10.34
CA PRO A 15 -9.71 3.70 10.03
C PRO A 15 -9.46 3.55 8.53
N TYR A 16 -10.16 4.35 7.74
CA TYR A 16 -10.06 4.39 6.29
C TYR A 16 -9.88 5.84 5.84
N PHE A 17 -10.00 6.06 4.54
CA PHE A 17 -9.86 7.38 3.94
C PHE A 17 -11.15 7.80 3.26
N VAL A 18 -11.37 9.10 3.21
CA VAL A 18 -12.48 9.73 2.48
C VAL A 18 -11.98 10.92 1.69
N THR A 19 -12.62 11.20 0.57
CA THR A 19 -12.41 12.45 -0.15
C THR A 19 -13.13 13.62 0.54
N ASP A 20 -12.74 14.86 0.24
CA ASP A 20 -13.38 16.06 0.80
C ASP A 20 -14.89 16.15 0.51
N ASP A 21 -15.34 15.50 -0.57
CA ASP A 21 -16.76 15.41 -0.93
C ASP A 21 -17.49 14.26 -0.18
N GLY A 22 -16.82 13.60 0.76
CA GLY A 22 -17.40 12.61 1.66
C GLY A 22 -17.44 11.17 1.12
N ARG A 23 -16.88 10.90 -0.05
CA ARG A 23 -16.87 9.54 -0.61
C ARG A 23 -15.76 8.69 0.02
N PRO A 24 -16.03 7.41 0.38
CA PRO A 24 -14.98 6.46 0.74
C PRO A 24 -13.91 6.35 -0.34
N TRP A 25 -12.66 6.22 0.09
CA TRP A 25 -11.51 6.08 -0.81
C TRP A 25 -10.52 5.08 -0.25
N HIS A 26 -9.96 4.25 -1.13
CA HIS A 26 -8.98 3.22 -0.77
C HIS A 26 -7.73 3.35 -1.63
N PRO A 27 -6.51 3.17 -1.07
CA PRO A 27 -5.29 3.07 -1.84
C PRO A 27 -5.20 1.69 -2.53
N ILE A 28 -5.67 1.62 -3.78
CA ILE A 28 -5.53 0.47 -4.68
C ILE A 28 -4.47 0.83 -5.70
N GLY A 29 -3.31 0.17 -5.64
CA GLY A 29 -2.14 0.68 -6.32
C GLY A 29 -0.94 -0.24 -6.39
N GLN A 30 0.17 0.34 -6.80
CA GLN A 30 1.48 -0.29 -6.87
C GLN A 30 2.60 0.73 -6.66
N ASN A 31 3.80 0.23 -6.48
CA ASN A 31 5.02 1.03 -6.63
C ASN A 31 5.36 1.19 -8.11
N ASP A 32 5.77 2.39 -8.49
CA ASP A 32 6.29 2.71 -9.82
C ASP A 32 7.48 3.68 -9.71
N ALA A 33 8.21 3.89 -10.78
CA ALA A 33 9.29 4.87 -10.83
C ALA A 33 9.30 5.64 -12.15
N ILE A 34 9.64 6.92 -12.06
CA ILE A 34 9.80 7.86 -13.19
C ILE A 34 10.86 7.44 -14.23
N THR A 35 11.61 6.37 -13.95
CA THR A 35 12.61 5.77 -14.85
C THR A 35 12.18 4.44 -15.43
N TRP A 36 11.06 3.88 -15.00
CA TRP A 36 10.56 2.58 -15.46
C TRP A 36 9.74 2.72 -16.74
N PRO A 37 9.48 1.62 -17.47
CA PRO A 37 8.97 1.69 -18.84
C PRO A 37 7.71 2.53 -19.03
N GLU A 38 6.79 2.46 -18.08
CA GLU A 38 5.47 3.10 -18.18
C GLU A 38 5.51 4.60 -17.90
N LEU A 39 6.47 5.07 -17.09
CA LEU A 39 6.59 6.50 -16.71
C LEU A 39 7.81 7.20 -17.31
N GLN A 40 8.80 6.48 -17.84
CA GLN A 40 10.04 7.07 -18.39
C GLN A 40 9.78 8.06 -19.55
N GLY A 41 8.64 7.93 -20.24
CA GLY A 41 8.19 8.84 -21.30
C GLY A 41 7.95 10.28 -20.82
N LEU A 42 7.71 10.49 -19.52
CA LEU A 42 7.55 11.81 -18.93
C LEU A 42 8.83 12.65 -19.01
N PHE A 43 10.01 12.02 -18.86
CA PHE A 43 11.26 12.79 -18.83
C PHE A 43 11.52 13.45 -20.18
N ARG A 44 11.67 14.78 -20.13
CA ARG A 44 11.78 15.63 -21.32
C ARG A 44 10.62 15.46 -22.30
N ARG A 45 9.45 14.99 -21.83
CA ARG A 45 8.27 14.73 -22.66
C ARG A 45 8.58 13.83 -23.86
N LYS A 46 9.44 12.82 -23.65
CA LYS A 46 9.87 11.89 -24.70
C LYS A 46 8.67 11.18 -25.34
N ASP A 47 7.70 10.79 -24.52
CA ASP A 47 6.43 10.21 -24.98
C ASP A 47 5.32 10.41 -23.93
N LEU A 48 4.79 11.63 -23.84
CA LEU A 48 3.67 11.91 -22.93
C LEU A 48 2.39 11.16 -23.31
N ALA A 49 2.18 10.88 -24.60
CA ALA A 49 0.97 10.23 -25.07
C ALA A 49 0.91 8.75 -24.62
N ALA A 50 2.05 8.05 -24.60
CA ALA A 50 2.11 6.71 -24.03
C ALA A 50 1.81 6.71 -22.52
N VAL A 51 2.36 7.67 -21.77
CA VAL A 51 2.08 7.80 -20.34
C VAL A 51 0.60 8.12 -20.12
N ASP A 52 0.02 9.04 -20.88
CA ASP A 52 -1.41 9.39 -20.79
C ASP A 52 -2.32 8.16 -21.00
N ARG A 53 -2.04 7.35 -22.03
CA ARG A 53 -2.75 6.08 -22.27
C ARG A 53 -2.54 5.06 -21.15
N HIS A 54 -1.34 5.00 -20.58
CA HIS A 54 -1.05 4.11 -19.47
C HIS A 54 -1.88 4.49 -18.24
N LEU A 55 -1.93 5.78 -17.90
CA LEU A 55 -2.71 6.25 -16.75
C LEU A 55 -4.22 6.04 -16.93
N ASP A 56 -4.76 6.24 -18.13
CA ASP A 56 -6.14 5.88 -18.47
C ASP A 56 -6.40 4.37 -18.28
N TRP A 57 -5.45 3.55 -18.72
CA TRP A 57 -5.52 2.10 -18.52
C TRP A 57 -5.49 1.72 -17.04
N LEU A 58 -4.65 2.36 -16.22
CA LEU A 58 -4.64 2.13 -14.77
C LEU A 58 -5.99 2.48 -14.12
N ALA A 59 -6.52 3.67 -14.41
CA ALA A 59 -7.78 4.14 -13.87
C ALA A 59 -8.96 3.22 -14.26
N SER A 60 -9.01 2.76 -15.51
CA SER A 60 -10.03 1.81 -15.97
C SER A 60 -9.91 0.40 -15.37
N HIS A 61 -8.77 0.08 -14.74
CA HIS A 61 -8.54 -1.16 -13.99
C HIS A 61 -8.61 -0.96 -12.47
N GLY A 62 -9.28 0.09 -12.01
CA GLY A 62 -9.57 0.30 -10.60
C GLY A 62 -8.39 0.77 -9.75
N VAL A 63 -7.26 1.14 -10.38
CA VAL A 63 -6.15 1.78 -9.67
C VAL A 63 -6.57 3.18 -9.26
N THR A 64 -6.35 3.51 -8.00
CA THR A 64 -6.65 4.83 -7.42
C THR A 64 -5.39 5.57 -6.99
N CYS A 65 -4.30 4.85 -6.74
CA CYS A 65 -3.08 5.40 -6.17
C CYS A 65 -1.82 4.77 -6.79
N LEU A 66 -0.79 5.58 -7.01
CA LEU A 66 0.57 5.12 -7.30
C LEU A 66 1.48 5.54 -6.16
N ARG A 67 2.36 4.66 -5.71
CA ARG A 67 3.48 5.04 -4.86
C ARG A 67 4.70 5.28 -5.72
N VAL A 68 5.26 6.48 -5.63
CA VAL A 68 6.38 6.89 -6.49
C VAL A 68 7.38 7.71 -5.67
N MET A 69 8.67 7.49 -5.91
CA MET A 69 9.74 8.34 -5.40
C MET A 69 9.92 9.56 -6.29
N MET A 70 10.01 10.76 -5.69
CA MET A 70 10.30 12.02 -6.39
C MET A 70 11.60 11.98 -7.21
N GLU A 71 12.52 11.14 -6.76
CA GLU A 71 13.84 10.93 -7.31
C GLU A 71 14.14 9.43 -7.31
N TYR A 72 14.63 8.91 -8.44
CA TYR A 72 15.11 7.52 -8.53
C TYR A 72 16.62 7.55 -8.80
N ALA A 73 17.40 7.32 -7.75
CA ALA A 73 18.84 7.61 -7.70
C ALA A 73 19.71 6.52 -8.38
N GLN A 74 19.10 5.67 -9.21
CA GLN A 74 19.77 4.59 -9.93
C GLN A 74 20.87 5.11 -10.87
N GLY A 75 20.81 6.36 -11.33
CA GLY A 75 21.83 7.01 -12.15
C GLY A 75 21.84 8.52 -11.98
N GLU A 76 22.83 9.20 -12.58
CA GLU A 76 23.08 10.63 -12.37
C GLU A 76 22.11 11.59 -13.10
N ASN A 77 21.26 11.06 -13.98
CA ASN A 77 20.43 11.85 -14.90
C ASN A 77 19.02 12.12 -14.37
N ARG A 78 18.72 11.64 -13.15
CA ARG A 78 17.37 11.64 -12.57
C ARG A 78 17.34 12.14 -11.13
N TYR A 79 18.38 12.87 -10.72
CA TYR A 79 18.34 13.63 -9.48
C TYR A 79 17.35 14.78 -9.61
N LEU A 80 16.48 14.94 -8.61
CA LEU A 80 15.54 16.04 -8.54
C LEU A 80 16.28 17.38 -8.36
N GLU A 81 17.38 17.37 -7.60
CA GLU A 81 18.24 18.53 -7.36
C GLU A 81 19.72 18.17 -7.49
N ARG A 82 20.50 19.02 -8.16
CA ARG A 82 21.95 18.87 -8.31
C ARG A 82 22.60 20.20 -8.75
N PRO A 83 23.41 20.88 -7.90
CA PRO A 83 23.69 20.57 -6.50
C PRO A 83 22.44 20.67 -5.61
N VAL A 84 22.58 20.33 -4.32
CA VAL A 84 21.52 20.47 -3.32
C VAL A 84 20.97 21.90 -3.31
N GLY A 85 19.65 22.05 -3.28
CA GLY A 85 18.94 23.33 -3.39
C GLY A 85 18.74 23.84 -4.82
N HIS A 86 19.30 23.16 -5.84
CA HIS A 86 19.12 23.52 -7.25
C HIS A 86 18.32 22.45 -8.01
N PHE A 87 17.00 22.65 -8.06
CA PHE A 87 16.04 21.75 -8.70
C PHE A 87 16.22 21.71 -10.22
N GLN A 88 16.32 20.50 -10.78
CA GLN A 88 16.60 20.27 -12.19
C GLN A 88 15.37 20.58 -13.05
N PRO A 89 15.41 21.54 -14.01
CA PRO A 89 14.22 21.96 -14.74
C PRO A 89 13.49 20.85 -15.51
N ASN A 90 14.21 19.84 -16.00
CA ASN A 90 13.60 18.70 -16.69
C ASN A 90 12.91 17.72 -15.74
N MET A 91 13.36 17.63 -14.48
CA MET A 91 12.70 16.83 -13.45
C MET A 91 11.49 17.57 -12.89
N VAL A 92 11.59 18.88 -12.69
CA VAL A 92 10.46 19.71 -12.29
C VAL A 92 9.33 19.61 -13.32
N ARG A 93 9.64 19.78 -14.61
CA ARG A 93 8.64 19.64 -15.70
C ARG A 93 8.03 18.25 -15.76
N LEU A 94 8.82 17.20 -15.53
CA LEU A 94 8.33 15.82 -15.45
C LEU A 94 7.22 15.70 -14.40
N TRP A 95 7.45 16.23 -13.20
CA TRP A 95 6.49 16.17 -12.11
C TRP A 95 5.29 17.08 -12.32
N ASP A 96 5.46 18.25 -12.91
CA ASP A 96 4.33 19.11 -13.31
C ASP A 96 3.39 18.39 -14.28
N ASP A 97 3.97 17.76 -15.32
CA ASP A 97 3.21 17.00 -16.30
C ASP A 97 2.54 15.79 -15.64
N PHE A 98 3.25 15.07 -14.77
CA PHE A 98 2.70 13.88 -14.11
C PHE A 98 1.55 14.19 -13.16
N ILE A 99 1.68 15.23 -12.32
CA ILE A 99 0.61 15.71 -11.43
C ILE A 99 -0.63 16.09 -12.24
N ALA A 100 -0.46 16.87 -13.30
CA ALA A 100 -1.58 17.29 -14.16
C ALA A 100 -2.26 16.09 -14.86
N LEU A 101 -1.48 15.09 -15.29
CA LEU A 101 -2.03 13.86 -15.86
C LEU A 101 -2.79 13.04 -14.80
N CYS A 102 -2.25 12.91 -13.60
CA CYS A 102 -2.94 12.23 -12.49
C CYS A 102 -4.26 12.91 -12.14
N GLU A 103 -4.31 14.24 -12.06
CA GLU A 103 -5.57 14.98 -11.83
C GLU A 103 -6.61 14.69 -12.91
N ARG A 104 -6.20 14.68 -14.19
CA ARG A 104 -7.10 14.39 -15.33
C ARG A 104 -7.71 12.99 -15.26
N HIS A 105 -6.93 12.01 -14.82
CA HIS A 105 -7.35 10.61 -14.74
C HIS A 105 -7.96 10.22 -13.39
N GLY A 106 -8.03 11.13 -12.43
CA GLY A 106 -8.49 10.84 -11.07
C GLY A 106 -7.56 9.92 -10.28
N LEU A 107 -6.29 9.80 -10.70
CA LEU A 107 -5.26 9.04 -10.00
C LEU A 107 -4.59 9.89 -8.94
N ARG A 108 -4.14 9.24 -7.86
CA ARG A 108 -3.43 9.91 -6.76
C ARG A 108 -2.04 9.33 -6.52
N LEU A 109 -1.24 10.07 -5.77
CA LEU A 109 0.15 9.74 -5.48
C LEU A 109 0.37 9.63 -3.97
N LEU A 110 0.92 8.50 -3.54
CA LEU A 110 1.69 8.40 -2.30
C LEU A 110 3.13 8.77 -2.66
N LEU A 111 3.52 10.00 -2.33
CA LEU A 111 4.76 10.59 -2.82
C LEU A 111 5.83 10.56 -1.72
N THR A 112 6.99 9.97 -2.03
CA THR A 112 8.15 9.97 -1.12
C THR A 112 9.32 10.75 -1.70
N PRO A 113 10.05 11.55 -0.90
CA PRO A 113 11.06 12.46 -1.44
C PRO A 113 12.34 11.76 -1.92
N PHE A 114 12.58 10.51 -1.51
CA PHE A 114 13.81 9.78 -1.83
C PHE A 114 13.55 8.30 -2.12
N ASP A 115 14.32 7.77 -3.06
CA ASP A 115 14.66 6.36 -3.17
C ASP A 115 15.89 6.07 -2.30
N THR A 116 15.66 5.53 -1.10
CA THR A 116 16.73 5.32 -0.11
C THR A 116 17.65 4.14 -0.47
N PHE A 117 17.20 3.20 -1.31
CA PHE A 117 18.02 2.06 -1.74
C PHE A 117 19.16 2.50 -2.66
N TRP A 118 18.85 3.15 -3.79
CA TRP A 118 19.90 3.60 -4.70
C TRP A 118 20.70 4.76 -4.12
N MET A 119 20.07 5.63 -3.31
CA MET A 119 20.79 6.64 -2.52
C MET A 119 21.85 6.00 -1.63
N TRP A 120 21.52 4.90 -0.95
CA TRP A 120 22.47 4.17 -0.12
C TRP A 120 23.60 3.58 -0.96
N ILE A 121 23.28 2.80 -1.99
CA ILE A 121 24.28 2.10 -2.83
C ILE A 121 25.20 3.09 -3.55
N ARG A 122 24.63 4.18 -4.10
CA ARG A 122 25.35 5.16 -4.92
C ARG A 122 25.72 6.43 -4.16
N TRP A 123 25.85 6.34 -2.83
CA TRP A 123 26.12 7.50 -1.96
C TRP A 123 27.31 8.36 -2.42
N ALA A 124 28.37 7.74 -2.94
CA ALA A 124 29.54 8.46 -3.46
C ALA A 124 29.21 9.47 -4.58
N LYS A 125 28.11 9.27 -5.31
CA LYS A 125 27.64 10.14 -6.41
C LYS A 125 26.43 10.99 -6.04
N HIS A 126 25.80 10.71 -4.90
CA HIS A 126 24.58 11.37 -4.49
C HIS A 126 24.83 12.86 -4.17
N PRO A 127 23.95 13.79 -4.58
CA PRO A 127 24.13 15.22 -4.33
C PRO A 127 24.30 15.59 -2.85
N TYR A 128 23.72 14.81 -1.94
CA TYR A 128 23.76 15.10 -0.50
C TYR A 128 25.10 14.74 0.16
N ASN A 129 25.96 14.03 -0.56
CA ASN A 129 27.30 13.73 -0.10
C ASN A 129 28.16 14.99 -0.17
N ARG A 130 28.90 15.28 0.91
CA ARG A 130 29.79 16.44 1.02
C ARG A 130 30.88 16.48 -0.05
N ALA A 131 31.34 15.33 -0.52
CA ALA A 131 32.27 15.27 -1.66
C ALA A 131 31.68 15.83 -2.97
N ASN A 132 30.34 15.89 -3.08
CA ASN A 132 29.60 16.43 -4.21
C ASN A 132 28.99 17.81 -3.93
N GLY A 133 29.42 18.49 -2.85
CA GLY A 133 28.89 19.79 -2.43
C GLY A 133 27.66 19.73 -1.51
N GLY A 134 27.24 18.53 -1.08
CA GLY A 134 26.14 18.35 -0.13
C GLY A 134 26.54 18.54 1.34
N PRO A 135 25.58 18.42 2.27
CA PRO A 135 25.84 18.68 3.69
C PRO A 135 26.46 17.48 4.44
N CYS A 136 26.25 16.24 4.00
CA CYS A 136 26.53 15.06 4.82
C CYS A 136 27.85 14.39 4.46
N SER A 137 28.68 14.09 5.45
CA SER A 137 29.93 13.33 5.24
C SER A 137 29.71 11.85 4.95
N ALA A 138 28.67 11.25 5.52
CA ALA A 138 28.50 9.81 5.53
C ALA A 138 27.02 9.42 5.55
N ARG A 139 26.65 8.43 4.73
CA ARG A 139 25.26 7.97 4.60
C ARG A 139 24.66 7.45 5.92
N ASN A 140 25.49 6.96 6.84
CA ASN A 140 25.01 6.48 8.14
C ASN A 140 24.65 7.59 9.13
N ARG A 141 24.78 8.85 8.73
CA ARG A 141 24.39 10.03 9.54
C ARG A 141 23.37 10.90 8.80
N LEU A 142 22.74 10.39 7.75
CA LEU A 142 21.82 11.14 6.89
C LEU A 142 20.74 11.86 7.69
N LEU A 143 20.10 11.14 8.60
CA LEU A 143 19.00 11.67 9.40
C LEU A 143 19.46 12.31 10.72
N LEU A 144 20.77 12.39 10.95
CA LEU A 144 21.38 13.07 12.12
C LEU A 144 22.10 14.36 11.75
N CYS A 145 22.46 14.53 10.48
CA CYS A 145 23.13 15.72 9.99
C CYS A 145 22.12 16.87 9.85
N ARG A 146 22.25 17.93 10.66
CA ARG A 146 21.34 19.10 10.57
C ARG A 146 21.27 19.70 9.18
N GLY A 147 22.41 19.88 8.51
CA GLY A 147 22.42 20.39 7.14
C GLY A 147 21.67 19.48 6.16
N THR A 148 21.66 18.16 6.40
CA THR A 148 20.85 17.22 5.62
C THR A 148 19.36 17.36 5.91
N LEU A 149 18.96 17.44 7.19
CA LEU A 149 17.57 17.65 7.56
C LEU A 149 17.02 18.99 7.01
N ASP A 150 17.83 20.05 7.03
CA ASP A 150 17.46 21.34 6.43
C ASP A 150 17.33 21.25 4.90
N ALA A 151 18.21 20.49 4.22
CA ALA A 151 18.07 20.21 2.80
C ALA A 151 16.82 19.36 2.47
N ILE A 152 16.50 18.35 3.28
CA ILE A 152 15.27 17.55 3.14
C ILE A 152 14.03 18.44 3.28
N LYS A 153 13.99 19.29 4.31
CA LYS A 153 12.90 20.27 4.49
C LYS A 153 12.79 21.23 3.32
N ASN A 154 13.91 21.72 2.76
CA ASN A 154 13.88 22.57 1.56
C ASN A 154 13.33 21.84 0.33
N ARG A 155 13.67 20.56 0.15
CA ARG A 155 13.08 19.69 -0.89
C ARG A 155 11.57 19.53 -0.71
N LEU A 156 11.13 19.26 0.52
CA LEU A 156 9.70 19.15 0.85
C LEU A 156 8.98 20.49 0.69
N THR A 157 9.58 21.61 1.08
CA THR A 157 9.04 22.96 0.84
C THR A 157 8.76 23.19 -0.64
N PHE A 158 9.75 22.90 -1.50
CA PHE A 158 9.59 23.03 -2.94
C PHE A 158 8.44 22.16 -3.47
N ALA A 159 8.37 20.90 -3.04
CA ALA A 159 7.32 19.96 -3.44
C ALA A 159 5.94 20.45 -3.02
N VAL A 160 5.80 20.88 -1.76
CA VAL A 160 4.54 21.38 -1.19
C VAL A 160 4.10 22.65 -1.89
N GLU A 161 4.96 23.67 -2.01
CA GLU A 161 4.62 24.94 -2.65
C GLU A 161 4.18 24.76 -4.12
N ARG A 162 4.76 23.79 -4.82
CA ARG A 162 4.50 23.57 -6.26
C ARG A 162 3.36 22.60 -6.54
N TRP A 163 3.25 21.51 -5.79
CA TRP A 163 2.34 20.40 -6.07
C TRP A 163 1.38 20.10 -4.91
N GLY A 164 1.66 20.57 -3.71
CA GLY A 164 0.84 20.34 -2.51
C GLY A 164 -0.53 21.02 -2.54
N GLY A 165 -0.84 21.85 -3.54
CA GLY A 165 -2.20 22.33 -3.79
C GLY A 165 -3.10 21.32 -4.51
N SER A 166 -2.50 20.33 -5.17
CA SER A 166 -3.19 19.38 -6.06
C SER A 166 -3.82 18.24 -5.29
N GLY A 167 -5.06 17.89 -5.66
CA GLY A 167 -5.66 16.66 -5.17
C GLY A 167 -4.99 15.40 -5.72
N ALA A 168 -4.15 15.46 -6.77
CA ALA A 168 -3.39 14.29 -7.18
C ALA A 168 -2.41 13.81 -6.09
N ILE A 169 -2.10 14.61 -5.07
CA ILE A 169 -1.42 14.10 -3.89
C ILE A 169 -2.45 13.43 -2.98
N PHE A 170 -2.29 12.12 -2.75
CA PHE A 170 -3.03 11.43 -1.68
C PHE A 170 -2.35 11.71 -0.35
N ALA A 171 -1.05 11.48 -0.26
CA ALA A 171 -0.29 11.55 0.98
C ALA A 171 1.21 11.75 0.76
N TRP A 172 1.88 12.25 1.80
CA TRP A 172 3.33 12.33 1.88
C TRP A 172 3.89 11.15 2.68
N ASP A 173 4.66 10.28 2.03
CA ASP A 173 5.56 9.34 2.71
C ASP A 173 6.88 10.08 2.95
N LEU A 174 6.99 10.74 4.10
CA LEU A 174 8.02 11.73 4.42
C LEU A 174 9.43 11.16 4.31
N TRP A 175 9.59 9.84 4.44
CA TRP A 175 10.86 9.17 4.24
C TRP A 175 10.67 7.67 3.94
N ASN A 176 11.13 7.24 2.76
CA ASN A 176 11.11 5.83 2.36
C ASN A 176 12.04 4.96 3.21
N GLU A 177 11.49 3.90 3.81
CA GLU A 177 12.23 2.89 4.58
C GLU A 177 13.20 3.52 5.59
N MET A 178 12.64 4.25 6.56
CA MET A 178 13.44 4.80 7.66
C MET A 178 14.16 3.67 8.40
N HIS A 179 15.48 3.77 8.54
CA HIS A 179 16.31 2.65 9.01
C HIS A 179 17.37 3.11 10.02
N PRO A 180 17.66 2.36 11.10
CA PRO A 180 18.69 2.74 12.09
C PRO A 180 20.07 2.98 11.47
N ALA A 181 20.42 2.24 10.43
CA ALA A 181 21.65 2.45 9.66
C ALA A 181 21.81 3.86 9.08
N GLN A 182 20.74 4.65 8.92
CA GLN A 182 20.80 6.07 8.48
C GLN A 182 21.03 7.03 9.67
N MET A 183 21.03 6.50 10.89
CA MET A 183 21.09 7.18 12.18
C MET A 183 22.18 6.63 13.10
N GLY A 184 23.28 6.12 12.53
CA GLY A 184 24.40 5.57 13.30
C GLY A 184 24.05 4.29 14.05
N ASP A 185 23.16 3.48 13.48
CA ASP A 185 22.68 2.20 14.02
C ASP A 185 21.91 2.33 15.33
N ALA A 186 21.34 3.51 15.59
CA ALA A 186 20.44 3.78 16.71
C ALA A 186 19.04 4.16 16.21
N SER A 187 18.01 3.74 16.95
CA SER A 187 16.60 4.03 16.70
C SER A 187 16.07 5.27 17.43
N THR A 188 16.83 5.81 18.40
CA THR A 188 16.38 6.91 19.29
C THR A 188 15.98 8.20 18.57
N SER A 189 16.42 8.39 17.32
CA SER A 189 16.10 9.57 16.51
C SER A 189 14.92 9.37 15.55
N PHE A 190 14.29 8.20 15.52
CA PHE A 190 13.13 7.91 14.65
C PHE A 190 11.99 8.91 14.89
N GLY A 191 11.43 8.93 16.11
CA GLY A 191 10.35 9.84 16.49
C GLY A 191 10.69 11.32 16.30
N PRO A 192 11.83 11.81 16.83
CA PRO A 192 12.23 13.21 16.64
C PRO A 192 12.36 13.64 15.18
N VAL A 193 12.94 12.80 14.32
CA VAL A 193 13.05 13.11 12.88
C VAL A 193 11.69 13.09 12.20
N ALA A 194 10.84 12.10 12.52
CA ALA A 194 9.48 12.03 11.99
C ALA A 194 8.65 13.27 12.40
N SER A 195 8.73 13.69 13.66
CA SER A 195 8.10 14.91 14.18
C SER A 195 8.55 16.13 13.37
N GLU A 196 9.86 16.32 13.22
CA GLU A 196 10.39 17.50 12.54
C GLU A 196 9.96 17.60 11.07
N LEU A 197 10.03 16.49 10.32
CA LEU A 197 9.62 16.47 8.91
C LEU A 197 8.11 16.68 8.78
N SER A 198 7.34 16.05 9.67
CA SER A 198 5.89 16.11 9.65
C SER A 198 5.36 17.50 10.03
N ASP A 199 5.90 18.10 11.08
CA ASP A 199 5.55 19.46 11.51
C ASP A 199 5.90 20.47 10.43
N HIS A 200 7.06 20.33 9.78
CA HIS A 200 7.47 21.21 8.69
C HIS A 200 6.45 21.18 7.53
N VAL A 201 6.11 19.99 7.02
CA VAL A 201 5.15 19.84 5.91
C VAL A 201 3.75 20.30 6.34
N ARG A 202 3.27 19.88 7.51
CA ARG A 202 1.93 20.20 7.98
C ARG A 202 1.74 21.70 8.20
N LEU A 203 2.67 22.37 8.88
CA LEU A 203 2.59 23.81 9.11
C LEU A 203 2.63 24.59 7.80
N LEU A 204 3.44 24.13 6.84
CA LEU A 204 3.52 24.73 5.51
C LEU A 204 2.21 24.58 4.73
N GLU A 205 1.64 23.38 4.66
CA GLU A 205 0.36 23.15 3.98
C GLU A 205 -0.80 23.88 4.65
N MET A 206 -0.87 23.88 5.99
CA MET A 206 -1.86 24.66 6.72
C MET A 206 -1.77 26.16 6.41
N ARG A 207 -0.56 26.71 6.30
CA ARG A 207 -0.33 28.11 5.93
C ARG A 207 -0.75 28.42 4.49
N LEU A 208 -0.44 27.54 3.54
CA LEU A 208 -0.67 27.78 2.12
C LEU A 208 -2.10 27.45 1.67
N TYR A 209 -2.70 26.43 2.27
CA TYR A 209 -3.93 25.80 1.78
C TYR A 209 -5.04 25.71 2.85
N GLY A 210 -4.76 26.03 4.11
CA GLY A 210 -5.74 25.94 5.21
C GLY A 210 -6.07 24.50 5.63
N ARG A 211 -5.34 23.52 5.11
CA ARG A 211 -5.49 22.07 5.33
C ARG A 211 -4.17 21.37 5.00
N ALA A 212 -4.02 20.11 5.40
CA ALA A 212 -2.83 19.30 5.12
C ALA A 212 -3.21 17.93 4.55
N HIS A 213 -2.36 17.39 3.69
CA HIS A 213 -2.46 16.01 3.22
C HIS A 213 -2.10 15.04 4.34
N PRO A 214 -2.65 13.81 4.34
CA PRO A 214 -2.18 12.72 5.18
C PRO A 214 -0.67 12.50 5.05
N GLN A 215 -0.03 12.17 6.16
CA GLN A 215 1.41 11.93 6.24
C GLN A 215 1.73 10.58 6.88
N THR A 216 2.81 9.96 6.40
CA THR A 216 3.39 8.74 6.98
C THR A 216 4.92 8.76 6.86
N VAL A 217 5.56 7.75 7.42
CA VAL A 217 6.94 7.35 7.16
C VAL A 217 6.90 5.85 6.95
N SER A 218 7.45 5.35 5.84
CA SER A 218 7.48 3.90 5.59
C SER A 218 8.67 3.21 6.28
N LEU A 219 8.48 1.92 6.59
CA LEU A 219 9.48 1.07 7.23
C LEU A 219 9.66 -0.23 6.44
N PHE A 220 10.92 -0.64 6.21
CA PHE A 220 11.24 -2.00 5.78
C PHE A 220 10.84 -2.99 6.89
N GLY A 221 9.78 -3.79 6.68
CA GLY A 221 9.14 -4.60 7.73
C GLY A 221 10.09 -5.42 8.62
N PRO A 222 11.10 -6.11 8.08
CA PRO A 222 12.08 -6.86 8.89
C PRO A 222 12.85 -6.03 9.93
N VAL A 223 12.86 -4.70 9.84
CA VAL A 223 13.44 -3.84 10.89
C VAL A 223 12.72 -4.04 12.23
N LEU A 224 11.40 -4.27 12.24
CA LEU A 224 10.63 -4.49 13.49
C LEU A 224 11.11 -5.69 14.29
N GLN A 225 11.68 -6.71 13.63
CA GLN A 225 12.21 -7.89 14.31
C GLN A 225 13.48 -7.59 15.10
N SER A 226 14.31 -6.69 14.57
CA SER A 226 15.61 -6.33 15.19
C SER A 226 15.53 -5.10 16.08
N HIS A 227 14.57 -4.22 15.83
CA HIS A 227 14.37 -2.93 16.52
C HIS A 227 12.87 -2.71 16.80
N PRO A 228 12.23 -3.53 17.66
CA PRO A 228 10.79 -3.44 17.92
C PRO A 228 10.37 -2.10 18.52
N ASP A 229 11.29 -1.35 19.12
CA ASP A 229 11.08 -0.02 19.68
C ASP A 229 10.72 1.04 18.62
N VAL A 230 11.04 0.83 17.33
CA VAL A 230 10.63 1.76 16.27
C VAL A 230 9.13 1.68 15.95
N ALA A 231 8.43 0.64 16.43
CA ALA A 231 7.01 0.45 16.18
C ALA A 231 6.17 1.67 16.61
N ASP A 232 6.52 2.33 17.71
CA ASP A 232 5.80 3.51 18.16
C ASP A 232 5.88 4.66 17.16
N THR A 233 7.01 4.83 16.47
CA THR A 233 7.15 5.86 15.43
C THR A 233 6.32 5.54 14.19
N ILE A 234 6.19 4.27 13.82
CA ILE A 234 5.47 3.89 12.60
C ILE A 234 3.96 3.81 12.82
N PHE A 235 3.52 3.25 13.95
CA PHE A 235 2.12 2.94 14.18
C PHE A 235 1.39 3.96 15.06
N ARG A 236 2.11 4.64 15.97
CA ARG A 236 1.51 5.45 17.05
C ARG A 236 1.96 6.90 17.06
N HIS A 237 2.83 7.32 16.15
CA HIS A 237 3.38 8.67 16.18
C HIS A 237 2.26 9.71 16.05
N PRO A 238 2.19 10.71 16.96
CA PRO A 238 1.03 11.60 17.06
C PRO A 238 0.88 12.52 15.86
N THR A 239 1.96 12.79 15.13
CA THR A 239 1.95 13.67 13.96
C THR A 239 1.81 12.92 12.64
N LEU A 240 1.78 11.59 12.62
CA LEU A 240 1.52 10.83 11.38
C LEU A 240 0.04 10.46 11.34
N ASP A 241 -0.54 10.36 10.15
CA ASP A 241 -1.98 10.22 9.94
C ASP A 241 -2.38 8.76 9.71
N PHE A 242 -1.53 7.97 9.05
CA PHE A 242 -1.72 6.54 8.82
C PHE A 242 -0.40 5.78 8.96
N ALA A 243 -0.51 4.50 9.30
CA ALA A 243 0.63 3.61 9.42
C ALA A 243 0.91 2.90 8.09
N SER A 244 2.18 2.76 7.73
CA SER A 244 2.60 2.01 6.55
C SER A 244 3.88 1.23 6.79
N THR A 245 3.90 -0.03 6.34
CA THR A 245 5.08 -0.89 6.37
C THR A 245 5.32 -1.50 4.99
N HIS A 246 6.51 -2.05 4.79
CA HIS A 246 6.84 -2.83 3.60
C HIS A 246 6.91 -4.32 3.98
N LEU A 247 6.07 -5.16 3.38
CA LEU A 247 5.97 -6.58 3.73
C LEU A 247 6.96 -7.40 2.90
N TYR A 248 8.02 -7.87 3.57
CA TYR A 248 9.05 -8.73 3.02
C TYR A 248 9.37 -9.87 3.99
N ALA A 249 8.35 -10.69 4.30
CA ALA A 249 8.52 -11.84 5.18
C ALA A 249 9.39 -12.93 4.52
N ASP A 250 10.40 -13.37 5.27
CA ASP A 250 11.39 -14.35 4.84
C ASP A 250 10.76 -15.68 4.41
N GLY A 251 11.21 -16.17 3.26
CA GLY A 251 10.83 -17.46 2.71
C GLY A 251 9.38 -17.57 2.23
N THR A 252 8.61 -16.48 2.32
CA THR A 252 7.21 -16.41 1.92
C THR A 252 6.99 -15.27 0.94
N ILE A 253 6.90 -14.02 1.41
CA ILE A 253 6.60 -12.87 0.55
C ILE A 253 7.81 -12.53 -0.33
N ASP A 254 9.01 -12.49 0.24
CA ASP A 254 10.23 -12.13 -0.50
C ASP A 254 10.77 -13.24 -1.43
N HIS A 255 10.45 -14.50 -1.10
CA HIS A 255 10.88 -15.68 -1.82
C HIS A 255 9.83 -16.80 -1.78
N PRO A 256 8.68 -16.62 -2.49
CA PRO A 256 7.56 -17.55 -2.40
C PRO A 256 7.88 -18.92 -2.99
N ARG A 257 7.56 -19.97 -2.23
CA ARG A 257 7.63 -21.38 -2.68
C ARG A 257 6.30 -21.91 -3.21
N ASN A 258 5.21 -21.26 -2.85
CA ASN A 258 3.84 -21.54 -3.27
C ASN A 258 3.02 -20.24 -3.23
N SER A 259 1.81 -20.23 -3.81
CA SER A 259 0.97 -19.04 -3.85
C SER A 259 0.14 -18.78 -2.58
N VAL A 260 0.14 -19.70 -1.61
CA VAL A 260 -0.69 -19.69 -0.39
C VAL A 260 0.03 -19.10 0.82
N ASP A 261 1.23 -19.60 1.15
CA ASP A 261 1.98 -19.20 2.35
C ASP A 261 2.17 -17.67 2.47
N PRO A 262 2.40 -16.91 1.38
CA PRO A 262 2.51 -15.46 1.50
C PRO A 262 1.22 -14.80 1.98
N ALA A 263 0.06 -15.32 1.59
CA ALA A 263 -1.23 -14.82 2.06
C ALA A 263 -1.41 -15.07 3.56
N LEU A 264 -1.00 -16.25 4.04
CA LEU A 264 -1.00 -16.58 5.47
C LEU A 264 -0.09 -15.62 6.25
N ALA A 265 1.12 -15.37 5.73
CA ALA A 265 2.05 -14.43 6.34
C ALA A 265 1.50 -12.99 6.38
N VAL A 266 0.88 -12.53 5.30
CA VAL A 266 0.21 -11.22 5.25
C VAL A 266 -0.89 -11.11 6.31
N GLY A 267 -1.71 -12.14 6.49
CA GLY A 267 -2.76 -12.14 7.51
C GLY A 267 -2.23 -11.92 8.92
N GLU A 268 -1.11 -12.56 9.26
CA GLU A 268 -0.44 -12.39 10.56
C GLU A 268 0.20 -11.01 10.69
N LEU A 269 0.90 -10.54 9.65
CA LEU A 269 1.59 -9.24 9.66
C LEU A 269 0.62 -8.06 9.74
N VAL A 270 -0.52 -8.14 9.04
CA VAL A 270 -1.58 -7.12 9.15
C VAL A 270 -2.17 -7.14 10.56
N ARG A 271 -2.42 -8.32 11.13
CA ARG A 271 -2.92 -8.43 12.50
C ARG A 271 -1.93 -7.84 13.51
N GLU A 272 -0.63 -8.14 13.37
CA GLU A 272 0.43 -7.56 14.19
C GLU A 272 0.44 -6.04 14.10
N ALA A 273 0.45 -5.49 12.87
CA ALA A 273 0.42 -4.07 12.62
C ALA A 273 -0.81 -3.37 13.24
N LEU A 274 -2.00 -3.97 13.11
CA LEU A 274 -3.22 -3.46 13.73
C LEU A 274 -3.19 -3.57 15.26
N GLY A 275 -2.49 -4.55 15.83
CA GLY A 275 -2.23 -4.63 17.26
C GLY A 275 -1.30 -3.52 17.76
N HIS A 276 -0.47 -2.97 16.87
CA HIS A 276 0.33 -1.79 17.17
C HIS A 276 -0.45 -0.48 17.00
N ALA A 277 -1.23 -0.34 15.94
CA ALA A 277 -1.89 0.91 15.60
C ALA A 277 -3.07 1.24 16.55
N PRO A 278 -3.38 2.53 16.78
CA PRO A 278 -4.67 2.92 17.35
C PRO A 278 -5.84 2.38 16.52
N ALA A 279 -6.98 2.12 17.16
CA ALA A 279 -8.14 1.52 16.48
C ALA A 279 -8.56 2.30 15.22
N ASP A 280 -8.60 3.62 15.29
CA ASP A 280 -9.05 4.47 14.17
C ASP A 280 -7.92 4.89 13.22
N ARG A 281 -6.71 4.31 13.36
CA ARG A 281 -5.57 4.58 12.48
C ARG A 281 -5.67 3.73 11.22
N PRO A 282 -5.73 4.33 10.01
CA PRO A 282 -5.61 3.55 8.79
C PRO A 282 -4.23 2.88 8.70
N TYR A 283 -4.22 1.65 8.18
CA TYR A 283 -3.01 0.88 7.95
C TYR A 283 -3.08 0.20 6.60
N PHE A 284 -2.00 0.26 5.82
CA PHE A 284 -1.79 -0.62 4.67
C PHE A 284 -0.30 -0.81 4.40
N ASP A 285 0.07 -1.90 3.73
CA ASP A 285 1.43 -2.00 3.20
C ASP A 285 1.60 -1.15 1.94
N SER A 286 2.56 -0.24 1.98
CA SER A 286 2.89 0.58 0.81
C SER A 286 3.91 -0.08 -0.11
N GLU A 287 4.42 -1.26 0.24
CA GLU A 287 5.34 -2.02 -0.59
C GLU A 287 5.35 -3.49 -0.19
N HIS A 288 5.25 -4.39 -1.16
CA HIS A 288 5.57 -5.80 -0.98
C HIS A 288 6.06 -6.42 -2.28
N GLY A 289 6.66 -7.60 -2.20
CA GLY A 289 6.91 -8.44 -3.36
C GLY A 289 8.09 -9.40 -3.18
N PRO A 290 8.41 -10.19 -4.21
CA PRO A 290 9.37 -11.28 -4.15
C PRO A 290 10.80 -10.76 -4.35
N ILE A 291 11.21 -9.82 -3.49
CA ILE A 291 12.46 -9.07 -3.64
C ILE A 291 13.67 -9.99 -3.69
N HIS A 292 13.77 -11.02 -2.85
CA HIS A 292 14.91 -11.93 -2.86
C HIS A 292 14.88 -12.89 -4.07
N THR A 293 13.69 -13.26 -4.55
CA THR A 293 13.57 -13.99 -5.84
C THR A 293 14.11 -13.16 -7.00
N PHE A 294 13.77 -11.88 -7.05
CA PHE A 294 14.19 -10.99 -8.13
C PHE A 294 15.63 -10.51 -7.98
N LYS A 295 15.95 -9.86 -6.87
CA LYS A 295 17.23 -9.19 -6.61
C LYS A 295 18.37 -10.17 -6.41
N ASP A 296 18.19 -11.21 -5.60
CA ASP A 296 19.31 -12.08 -5.19
C ASP A 296 19.38 -13.34 -6.05
N ARG A 297 18.23 -13.94 -6.36
CA ARG A 297 18.16 -15.12 -7.24
C ARG A 297 18.09 -14.79 -8.73
N LYS A 298 17.93 -13.51 -9.10
CA LYS A 298 17.85 -13.05 -10.50
C LYS A 298 16.76 -13.76 -11.31
N ARG A 299 15.64 -14.10 -10.65
CA ARG A 299 14.51 -14.80 -11.26
C ARG A 299 13.27 -13.93 -11.25
N THR A 300 12.59 -13.87 -12.39
CA THR A 300 11.23 -13.34 -12.47
C THR A 300 10.25 -14.50 -12.24
N LEU A 301 9.23 -14.29 -11.40
CA LEU A 301 8.20 -15.30 -11.19
C LEU A 301 7.42 -15.54 -12.50
N PRO A 302 7.04 -16.79 -12.82
CA PRO A 302 6.13 -17.06 -13.93
C PRO A 302 4.85 -16.24 -13.77
N GLU A 303 4.37 -15.63 -14.87
CA GLU A 303 3.23 -14.69 -14.84
C GLU A 303 2.01 -15.26 -14.11
N VAL A 304 1.57 -16.46 -14.48
CA VAL A 304 0.39 -17.11 -13.88
C VAL A 304 0.55 -17.33 -12.36
N PHE A 305 1.75 -17.66 -11.90
CA PHE A 305 2.03 -17.78 -10.46
C PHE A 305 1.99 -16.42 -9.78
N ASP A 306 2.61 -15.41 -10.40
CA ASP A 306 2.72 -14.07 -9.85
C ASP A 306 1.36 -13.36 -9.76
N ASP A 307 0.49 -13.60 -10.74
CA ASP A 307 -0.90 -13.12 -10.76
C ASP A 307 -1.71 -13.66 -9.56
N GLU A 308 -1.62 -14.97 -9.31
CA GLU A 308 -2.31 -15.61 -8.20
C GLU A 308 -1.73 -15.18 -6.85
N TYR A 309 -0.41 -15.15 -6.73
CA TYR A 309 0.31 -14.69 -5.54
C TYR A 309 -0.03 -13.22 -5.20
N PHE A 310 -0.07 -12.32 -6.18
CA PHE A 310 -0.49 -10.93 -5.97
C PHE A 310 -1.95 -10.85 -5.49
N ARG A 311 -2.87 -11.57 -6.16
CA ARG A 311 -4.28 -11.62 -5.76
C ARG A 311 -4.45 -12.12 -4.34
N HIS A 312 -3.74 -13.18 -3.94
CA HIS A 312 -3.83 -13.73 -2.59
C HIS A 312 -3.33 -12.77 -1.51
N ILE A 313 -2.21 -12.08 -1.74
CA ILE A 313 -1.73 -11.02 -0.84
C ILE A 313 -2.79 -9.92 -0.72
N GLN A 314 -3.36 -9.51 -1.84
CA GLN A 314 -4.34 -8.43 -1.89
C GLN A 314 -5.58 -8.69 -1.02
N TRP A 315 -6.14 -9.89 -1.14
CA TRP A 315 -7.32 -10.28 -0.37
C TRP A 315 -7.00 -10.63 1.08
N ALA A 316 -5.85 -11.25 1.36
CA ALA A 316 -5.39 -11.43 2.74
C ALA A 316 -5.23 -10.09 3.45
N HIS A 317 -4.67 -9.09 2.77
CA HIS A 317 -4.45 -7.77 3.33
C HIS A 317 -5.77 -7.06 3.66
N LEU A 318 -6.70 -6.98 2.69
CA LEU A 318 -8.01 -6.36 2.90
C LEU A 318 -8.82 -7.09 3.98
N ALA A 319 -8.99 -8.41 3.84
CA ALA A 319 -9.83 -9.18 4.75
C ALA A 319 -9.28 -9.20 6.18
N SER A 320 -7.97 -9.01 6.36
CA SER A 320 -7.35 -8.86 7.68
C SER A 320 -7.51 -7.46 8.29
N GLY A 321 -8.15 -6.52 7.60
CA GLY A 321 -8.46 -5.18 8.12
C GLY A 321 -7.55 -4.06 7.63
N GLY A 322 -6.74 -4.30 6.59
CA GLY A 322 -5.99 -3.25 5.92
C GLY A 322 -6.90 -2.28 5.14
N ALA A 323 -6.47 -1.04 4.98
CA ALA A 323 -7.20 0.02 4.31
C ALA A 323 -7.25 -0.13 2.78
N GLY A 324 -6.58 -1.14 2.21
CA GLY A 324 -6.51 -1.42 0.78
C GLY A 324 -5.97 -2.83 0.55
N GLY A 325 -5.45 -3.07 -0.65
CA GLY A 325 -4.93 -4.38 -1.07
C GLY A 325 -3.42 -4.58 -0.94
N GLY A 326 -2.71 -3.66 -0.29
CA GLY A 326 -1.24 -3.63 -0.36
C GLY A 326 -0.72 -3.15 -1.72
N MET A 327 0.50 -2.59 -1.73
CA MET A 327 1.07 -2.01 -2.96
C MET A 327 2.26 -2.82 -3.47
N ARG A 328 2.08 -3.43 -4.63
CA ARG A 328 3.11 -4.29 -5.23
C ARG A 328 4.31 -3.50 -5.73
N TRP A 329 5.52 -3.87 -5.31
CA TRP A 329 6.75 -3.61 -6.07
C TRP A 329 6.89 -4.63 -7.21
N PRO A 330 7.05 -4.21 -8.48
CA PRO A 330 6.98 -5.14 -9.61
C PRO A 330 7.85 -6.38 -9.44
N ASN A 331 9.15 -6.21 -9.13
CA ASN A 331 10.13 -7.31 -9.02
C ASN A 331 10.15 -8.22 -10.26
N ARG A 332 10.08 -7.58 -11.45
CA ARG A 332 10.04 -8.23 -12.77
C ARG A 332 10.97 -7.51 -13.74
N SER A 333 11.33 -8.19 -14.83
CA SER A 333 12.08 -7.62 -15.95
C SER A 333 11.20 -7.63 -17.23
N PRO A 334 10.75 -6.46 -17.73
CA PRO A 334 10.96 -5.13 -17.14
C PRO A 334 10.10 -4.89 -15.88
N HIS A 335 10.36 -3.80 -15.15
CA HIS A 335 9.61 -3.41 -13.93
C HIS A 335 8.19 -2.94 -14.26
N ILE A 336 7.32 -3.89 -14.60
CA ILE A 336 5.89 -3.68 -14.89
C ILE A 336 5.06 -4.74 -14.18
N LEU A 337 3.83 -4.39 -13.81
CA LEU A 337 2.83 -5.37 -13.36
C LEU A 337 2.20 -6.05 -14.58
N THR A 338 1.76 -7.29 -14.41
CA THR A 338 1.13 -8.09 -15.45
C THR A 338 -0.34 -7.67 -15.65
N PRO A 339 -0.96 -8.02 -16.80
CA PRO A 339 -2.39 -7.83 -16.99
C PRO A 339 -3.25 -8.57 -15.95
N GLY A 340 -2.79 -9.72 -15.44
CA GLY A 340 -3.51 -10.45 -14.39
C GLY A 340 -3.53 -9.74 -13.05
N MET A 341 -2.43 -9.10 -12.66
CA MET A 341 -2.41 -8.22 -11.48
C MET A 341 -3.38 -7.03 -11.62
N ARG A 342 -3.53 -6.48 -12.84
CA ARG A 342 -4.54 -5.43 -13.08
C ARG A 342 -5.96 -5.91 -12.93
N ARG A 343 -6.28 -7.12 -13.41
CA ARG A 343 -7.60 -7.73 -13.16
C ARG A 343 -7.87 -7.90 -11.67
N SER A 344 -6.85 -8.25 -10.88
CA SER A 344 -6.99 -8.34 -9.41
C SER A 344 -7.23 -6.96 -8.77
N GLN A 345 -6.56 -5.90 -9.23
CA GLN A 345 -6.84 -4.52 -8.79
C GLN A 345 -8.28 -4.09 -9.16
N GLN A 346 -8.73 -4.40 -10.37
CA GLN A 346 -10.09 -4.11 -10.82
C GLN A 346 -11.13 -4.87 -9.99
N SER A 347 -10.87 -6.15 -9.69
CA SER A 347 -11.71 -6.99 -8.82
C SER A 347 -11.86 -6.39 -7.42
N LEU A 348 -10.75 -5.97 -6.81
CA LEU A 348 -10.79 -5.30 -5.50
C LEU A 348 -11.60 -4.00 -5.57
N ALA A 349 -11.35 -3.15 -6.58
CA ALA A 349 -12.06 -1.88 -6.74
C ALA A 349 -13.57 -2.08 -6.89
N ALA A 350 -13.99 -3.12 -7.61
CA ALA A 350 -15.40 -3.46 -7.78
C ALA A 350 -16.05 -4.08 -6.53
N PHE A 351 -15.26 -4.64 -5.61
CA PHE A 351 -15.74 -5.11 -4.31
C PHE A 351 -15.94 -3.98 -3.29
N MET A 352 -15.13 -2.92 -3.33
CA MET A 352 -15.20 -1.84 -2.34
C MET A 352 -16.63 -1.28 -2.11
N PRO A 353 -17.49 -1.07 -3.12
CA PRO A 353 -18.83 -0.54 -2.89
C PRO A 353 -19.79 -1.46 -2.09
N LEU A 354 -19.40 -2.70 -1.81
CA LEU A 354 -20.24 -3.67 -1.08
C LEU A 354 -20.20 -3.50 0.45
N VAL A 355 -19.33 -2.62 0.96
CA VAL A 355 -19.13 -2.36 2.39
C VAL A 355 -19.20 -0.85 2.64
N ASP A 356 -19.75 -0.43 3.78
CA ASP A 356 -19.80 0.98 4.16
C ASP A 356 -18.54 1.37 4.94
N TRP A 357 -17.44 1.60 4.21
CA TRP A 357 -16.14 1.90 4.79
C TRP A 357 -16.09 3.21 5.61
N ALA A 358 -17.05 4.12 5.42
CA ALA A 358 -17.13 5.34 6.21
C ALA A 358 -17.58 5.07 7.66
N ASP A 359 -18.32 3.98 7.89
CA ASP A 359 -18.82 3.56 9.21
C ASP A 359 -18.21 2.23 9.68
N PHE A 360 -17.33 1.60 8.89
CA PHE A 360 -16.75 0.30 9.24
C PHE A 360 -15.58 0.43 10.23
N ARG A 361 -15.79 0.10 11.51
CA ARG A 361 -14.74 0.17 12.55
C ARG A 361 -14.03 -1.17 12.71
N ARG A 362 -13.31 -1.59 11.67
CA ARG A 362 -12.74 -2.95 11.59
C ARG A 362 -11.92 -3.34 12.82
N THR A 363 -12.20 -4.55 13.32
CA THR A 363 -11.33 -5.35 14.19
C THR A 363 -10.91 -6.60 13.43
N ASN A 364 -9.63 -6.95 13.42
CA ASN A 364 -9.17 -8.22 12.84
C ASN A 364 -9.77 -9.40 13.62
N ARG A 365 -10.28 -10.40 12.90
CA ARG A 365 -10.92 -11.62 13.41
C ARG A 365 -10.30 -12.90 12.85
N ASN A 366 -9.07 -12.84 12.33
CA ASN A 366 -8.42 -13.98 11.68
C ASN A 366 -8.31 -15.20 12.61
N HIS A 367 -7.98 -14.98 13.88
CA HIS A 367 -7.78 -16.06 14.86
C HIS A 367 -9.10 -16.52 15.50
N GLU A 368 -10.06 -15.60 15.61
CA GLU A 368 -11.37 -15.83 16.20
C GLU A 368 -12.35 -16.50 15.23
N LEU A 369 -12.15 -16.32 13.92
CA LEU A 369 -12.94 -16.97 12.86
C LEU A 369 -12.74 -18.49 12.90
N ARG A 370 -13.82 -19.23 13.15
CA ARG A 370 -13.79 -20.69 13.13
C ARG A 370 -14.22 -21.23 11.77
N VAL A 371 -13.27 -21.76 11.00
CA VAL A 371 -13.55 -22.46 9.74
C VAL A 371 -13.64 -23.96 10.02
N LEU A 372 -14.79 -24.58 9.70
CA LEU A 372 -15.06 -25.99 10.03
C LEU A 372 -14.41 -26.99 9.07
N SER A 373 -13.90 -26.51 7.92
CA SER A 373 -13.18 -27.32 6.95
C SER A 373 -11.67 -27.07 7.04
N PRO A 374 -10.83 -28.11 7.16
CA PRO A 374 -9.38 -27.96 7.11
C PRO A 374 -8.87 -27.60 5.69
N SER A 375 -9.72 -27.72 4.66
CA SER A 375 -9.35 -27.42 3.28
C SER A 375 -9.18 -25.92 3.01
N PHE A 376 -9.70 -25.06 3.88
CA PHE A 376 -9.66 -23.61 3.73
C PHE A 376 -9.04 -22.94 4.94
N ARG A 377 -8.34 -21.82 4.69
CA ARG A 377 -8.02 -20.83 5.71
C ARG A 377 -8.92 -19.61 5.52
N GLY A 378 -9.45 -19.09 6.61
CA GLY A 378 -10.25 -17.87 6.61
C GLY A 378 -9.44 -16.66 7.10
N PHE A 379 -9.76 -15.51 6.55
CA PHE A 379 -9.31 -14.18 6.97
C PHE A 379 -10.56 -13.34 7.18
N ALA A 380 -10.60 -12.54 8.24
CA ALA A 380 -11.77 -11.71 8.51
C ALA A 380 -11.44 -10.45 9.30
N CYS A 381 -12.23 -9.43 9.06
CA CYS A 381 -12.36 -8.28 9.93
C CYS A 381 -13.83 -7.88 10.05
N ALA A 382 -14.22 -7.39 11.21
CA ALA A 382 -15.61 -7.07 11.53
C ALA A 382 -15.71 -5.97 12.60
N ASP A 383 -16.85 -5.31 12.70
CA ASP A 383 -17.12 -4.25 13.68
C ASP A 383 -18.41 -4.44 14.49
N GLY A 384 -19.04 -5.61 14.39
CA GLY A 384 -20.36 -5.89 14.96
C GLY A 384 -21.48 -5.78 13.94
N ARG A 385 -21.43 -4.81 13.03
CA ARG A 385 -22.50 -4.51 12.06
C ARG A 385 -22.17 -4.96 10.65
N GLN A 386 -20.89 -4.97 10.29
CA GLN A 386 -20.41 -5.34 8.97
C GLN A 386 -19.18 -6.24 9.11
N ALA A 387 -18.90 -7.04 8.08
CA ALA A 387 -17.69 -7.84 8.02
C ALA A 387 -17.19 -8.03 6.59
N VAL A 388 -15.88 -8.18 6.47
CA VAL A 388 -15.21 -8.66 5.27
C VAL A 388 -14.54 -9.97 5.60
N LEU A 389 -14.81 -11.00 4.81
CA LEU A 389 -14.17 -12.31 4.95
C LEU A 389 -13.53 -12.72 3.63
N TRP A 390 -12.48 -13.53 3.71
CA TRP A 390 -11.92 -14.20 2.55
C TRP A 390 -11.51 -15.63 2.93
N PHE A 391 -11.92 -16.61 2.13
CA PHE A 391 -11.56 -18.01 2.34
C PHE A 391 -10.66 -18.47 1.21
N LEU A 392 -9.45 -18.93 1.56
CA LEU A 392 -8.44 -19.44 0.64
C LEU A 392 -8.30 -20.94 0.79
N ARG A 393 -8.40 -21.69 -0.30
CA ARG A 393 -8.12 -23.14 -0.30
C ARG A 393 -6.63 -23.41 -0.13
N VAL A 394 -6.30 -24.36 0.74
CA VAL A 394 -4.92 -24.65 1.14
C VAL A 394 -4.52 -26.13 1.01
N ASP A 395 -5.48 -27.04 0.80
CA ASP A 395 -5.26 -28.50 0.80
C ASP A 395 -4.97 -29.13 -0.57
N ARG A 396 -5.13 -28.35 -1.65
CA ARG A 396 -4.98 -28.80 -3.03
C ARG A 396 -4.11 -27.82 -3.80
N LEU A 397 -2.83 -28.18 -3.93
CA LEU A 397 -1.87 -27.47 -4.75
C LEU A 397 -1.46 -28.34 -5.94
N VAL A 398 -1.30 -27.74 -7.11
CA VAL A 398 -0.71 -28.40 -8.27
C VAL A 398 0.77 -28.68 -7.97
N ASN A 399 1.18 -29.95 -8.02
CA ASN A 399 2.52 -30.40 -7.61
C ASN A 399 3.67 -29.58 -8.22
N ARG A 400 3.58 -29.25 -9.52
CA ARG A 400 4.65 -28.57 -10.26
C ARG A 400 4.66 -27.06 -10.07
N SER A 401 3.51 -26.39 -10.21
CA SER A 401 3.43 -24.93 -10.11
C SER A 401 3.35 -24.45 -8.67
N ARG A 402 2.97 -25.33 -7.72
CA ARG A 402 2.73 -25.00 -6.30
C ARG A 402 1.67 -23.89 -6.14
N MET A 403 0.74 -23.84 -7.09
CA MET A 403 -0.43 -22.96 -7.09
C MET A 403 -1.66 -23.73 -6.60
N VAL A 404 -2.70 -23.01 -6.17
CA VAL A 404 -3.99 -23.65 -5.83
C VAL A 404 -4.52 -24.34 -7.08
N ASP A 405 -4.99 -25.58 -6.92
CA ASP A 405 -5.49 -26.39 -8.03
C ASP A 405 -6.86 -25.88 -8.52
N PRO A 406 -6.94 -25.29 -9.73
CA PRO A 406 -8.20 -24.77 -10.25
C PRO A 406 -9.16 -25.86 -10.71
N ASP A 407 -8.71 -27.12 -10.79
CA ASP A 407 -9.52 -28.28 -11.19
C ASP A 407 -9.96 -29.13 -9.99
N ALA A 408 -9.61 -28.70 -8.77
CA ALA A 408 -10.00 -29.42 -7.56
C ALA A 408 -11.53 -29.34 -7.34
N PRO A 409 -12.16 -30.38 -6.73
CA PRO A 409 -13.59 -30.37 -6.48
C PRO A 409 -14.02 -29.15 -5.66
N ALA A 410 -15.08 -28.47 -6.08
CA ALA A 410 -15.65 -27.35 -5.34
C ALA A 410 -16.21 -27.81 -3.99
N LEU A 411 -15.99 -27.01 -2.94
CA LEU A 411 -16.46 -27.30 -1.58
C LEU A 411 -17.11 -26.05 -1.00
N SER A 412 -18.21 -26.20 -0.27
CA SER A 412 -18.75 -25.12 0.56
C SER A 412 -17.89 -24.94 1.80
N VAL A 413 -17.69 -23.70 2.22
CA VAL A 413 -17.00 -23.36 3.46
C VAL A 413 -18.04 -23.01 4.52
N VAL A 414 -18.10 -23.82 5.58
CA VAL A 414 -18.89 -23.50 6.77
C VAL A 414 -17.98 -22.80 7.77
N ALA A 415 -18.37 -21.59 8.17
CA ALA A 415 -17.61 -20.76 9.09
C ALA A 415 -18.49 -20.09 10.14
N GLU A 416 -17.88 -19.78 11.28
CA GLU A 416 -18.53 -19.05 12.36
C GLU A 416 -17.69 -17.84 12.73
N LEU A 417 -18.27 -16.65 12.58
CA LEU A 417 -17.66 -15.37 12.87
C LEU A 417 -18.22 -14.82 14.19
N PRO A 418 -17.40 -14.75 15.26
CA PRO A 418 -17.83 -14.16 16.52
C PRO A 418 -17.75 -12.63 16.48
N GLY A 419 -18.47 -11.99 17.40
CA GLY A 419 -18.45 -10.53 17.60
C GLY A 419 -19.30 -9.76 16.60
N MET A 420 -20.35 -10.38 16.07
CA MET A 420 -21.39 -9.75 15.25
C MET A 420 -22.65 -9.51 16.08
N ASP A 421 -23.28 -8.35 15.94
CA ASP A 421 -24.50 -7.99 16.68
C ASP A 421 -25.65 -8.96 16.35
N GLU A 422 -26.60 -9.12 17.28
CA GLU A 422 -27.81 -9.90 17.05
C GLU A 422 -28.61 -9.36 15.85
N GLY A 423 -28.95 -10.22 14.90
CA GLY A 423 -29.74 -9.79 13.76
C GLY A 423 -29.57 -10.62 12.50
N ARG A 424 -30.22 -10.15 11.44
CA ARG A 424 -30.10 -10.68 10.08
C ARG A 424 -29.10 -9.86 9.28
N TYR A 425 -28.32 -10.54 8.46
CA TYR A 425 -27.29 -9.97 7.61
C TYR A 425 -27.49 -10.41 6.17
N SER A 426 -27.34 -9.47 5.24
CA SER A 426 -27.16 -9.76 3.83
C SER A 426 -25.69 -10.09 3.58
N VAL A 427 -25.45 -11.22 2.94
CA VAL A 427 -24.11 -11.72 2.60
C VAL A 427 -23.99 -11.79 1.09
N THR A 428 -22.95 -11.16 0.55
CA THR A 428 -22.63 -11.19 -0.88
C THR A 428 -21.30 -11.93 -1.06
N ALA A 429 -21.33 -13.08 -1.75
CA ALA A 429 -20.13 -13.79 -2.18
C ALA A 429 -19.59 -13.19 -3.47
N TRP A 430 -18.28 -12.94 -3.48
CA TRP A 430 -17.55 -12.30 -4.54
C TRP A 430 -16.45 -13.19 -5.09
N SER A 431 -16.46 -13.37 -6.41
CA SER A 431 -15.39 -14.02 -7.14
C SER A 431 -14.19 -13.08 -7.23
N THR A 432 -13.17 -13.35 -6.43
CA THR A 432 -11.93 -12.55 -6.42
C THR A 432 -11.18 -12.62 -7.75
N ARG A 433 -11.36 -13.70 -8.53
CA ARG A 433 -10.74 -13.94 -9.84
C ARG A 433 -11.54 -13.32 -10.98
N ASP A 434 -12.87 -13.49 -10.97
CA ASP A 434 -13.74 -13.07 -12.08
C ASP A 434 -14.31 -11.66 -11.90
N ALA A 435 -14.10 -11.02 -10.74
CA ALA A 435 -14.61 -9.69 -10.41
C ALA A 435 -16.15 -9.58 -10.54
N ARG A 436 -16.88 -10.56 -9.98
CA ARG A 436 -18.35 -10.61 -10.02
C ARG A 436 -18.94 -11.21 -8.75
N ILE A 437 -20.19 -10.86 -8.48
CA ILE A 437 -21.00 -11.52 -7.46
C ILE A 437 -21.31 -12.95 -7.91
N GLU A 438 -21.07 -13.92 -7.03
CA GLU A 438 -21.35 -15.34 -7.26
C GLU A 438 -22.68 -15.78 -6.65
N ALA A 439 -23.01 -15.24 -5.46
CA ALA A 439 -24.23 -15.52 -4.75
C ALA A 439 -24.55 -14.41 -3.74
N GLU A 440 -25.83 -14.29 -3.39
CA GLU A 440 -26.30 -13.46 -2.29
C GLU A 440 -27.30 -14.25 -1.45
N TRP A 441 -27.20 -14.14 -0.13
CA TRP A 441 -28.10 -14.82 0.81
C TRP A 441 -28.21 -14.06 2.12
N GLU A 442 -29.14 -14.50 2.98
CA GLU A 442 -29.23 -14.00 4.35
C GLU A 442 -28.60 -14.98 5.34
N ALA A 443 -27.88 -14.42 6.31
CA ALA A 443 -27.36 -15.14 7.47
C ALA A 443 -27.89 -14.50 8.75
N THR A 444 -27.94 -15.26 9.84
CA THR A 444 -28.39 -14.76 11.15
C THR A 444 -27.26 -14.90 12.16
N SER A 445 -27.00 -13.84 12.91
CA SER A 445 -26.15 -13.87 14.10
C SER A 445 -27.03 -14.17 15.31
N ARG A 446 -26.61 -15.13 16.15
CA ARG A 446 -27.24 -15.45 17.44
C ARG A 446 -26.17 -15.68 18.50
N ASP A 447 -26.41 -15.18 19.69
CA ASP A 447 -25.46 -15.15 20.80
C ASP A 447 -24.09 -14.56 20.39
N GLY A 448 -24.13 -13.51 19.56
CA GLY A 448 -22.94 -12.85 19.02
C GLY A 448 -22.15 -13.64 17.96
N LEU A 449 -22.73 -14.73 17.42
CA LEU A 449 -22.09 -15.64 16.48
C LEU A 449 -22.84 -15.68 15.14
N LEU A 450 -22.20 -15.18 14.08
CA LEU A 450 -22.71 -15.26 12.71
C LEU A 450 -22.26 -16.56 12.05
N LYS A 451 -23.22 -17.39 11.63
CA LYS A 451 -22.95 -18.63 10.89
C LYS A 451 -23.07 -18.39 9.39
N LEU A 452 -22.06 -18.83 8.65
CA LEU A 452 -21.94 -18.64 7.21
C LEU A 452 -21.69 -19.98 6.52
N GLU A 453 -22.32 -20.17 5.36
CA GLU A 453 -22.00 -21.24 4.43
C GLU A 453 -21.86 -20.62 3.04
N THR A 454 -20.69 -20.77 2.41
CA THR A 454 -20.44 -20.23 1.07
C THR A 454 -21.11 -21.09 0.00
N PRO A 455 -21.37 -20.55 -1.20
CA PRO A 455 -21.56 -21.41 -2.37
C PRO A 455 -20.32 -22.30 -2.58
N PRO A 456 -20.44 -23.41 -3.33
CA PRO A 456 -19.30 -24.26 -3.63
C PRO A 456 -18.13 -23.48 -4.26
N THR A 457 -17.00 -23.45 -3.58
CA THR A 457 -15.80 -22.69 -3.96
C THR A 457 -14.68 -23.64 -4.36
N VAL A 458 -14.01 -23.33 -5.48
CA VAL A 458 -12.87 -24.14 -5.97
C VAL A 458 -11.55 -23.66 -5.40
N THR A 459 -11.27 -22.36 -5.46
CA THR A 459 -9.96 -21.78 -5.08
C THR A 459 -10.09 -20.86 -3.88
N ASP A 460 -10.83 -19.77 -4.03
CA ASP A 460 -11.08 -18.82 -2.96
C ASP A 460 -12.31 -17.95 -3.25
N VAL A 461 -12.89 -17.36 -2.20
CA VAL A 461 -14.07 -16.51 -2.28
C VAL A 461 -14.00 -15.42 -1.21
N ALA A 462 -14.38 -14.20 -1.56
CA ALA A 462 -14.51 -13.09 -0.59
C ALA A 462 -15.99 -12.87 -0.25
N LEU A 463 -16.30 -12.49 0.98
CA LEU A 463 -17.64 -12.15 1.44
C LEU A 463 -17.69 -10.70 1.91
N ALA A 464 -18.69 -9.96 1.46
CA ALA A 464 -19.15 -8.73 2.10
C ALA A 464 -20.39 -9.05 2.93
N VAL A 465 -20.39 -8.66 4.20
CA VAL A 465 -21.49 -8.86 5.14
C VAL A 465 -21.98 -7.51 5.63
N ARG A 466 -23.28 -7.26 5.52
CA ARG A 466 -23.95 -6.03 5.96
C ARG A 466 -25.27 -6.35 6.65
N PRO A 467 -25.83 -5.45 7.48
CA PRO A 467 -27.16 -5.65 8.04
C PRO A 467 -28.19 -5.85 6.92
N ALA A 468 -29.11 -6.81 7.09
CA ALA A 468 -30.23 -6.97 6.17
C ALA A 468 -31.20 -5.79 6.33
N THR A 469 -31.66 -5.22 5.22
CA THR A 469 -32.65 -4.13 5.19
C THR A 469 -34.05 -4.60 5.57
#